data_AF-A0A1M6UNL9-F1
#
_entry.id   AF-A0A1M6UNL9-F1
#
_cell.length_a   1.000
_cell.length_b   1.000
_cell.length_c   1.000
_cell.angle_alpha   90.00
_cell.angle_beta   90.00
_cell.angle_gamma   90.00
#
_symmetry.space_group_name_H-M   'P 1'
#
loop_
_entity.id
_entity.type
_entity.pdbx_description
1 polymer ?
#
loop_
_entity_poly.entity_id
_entity_poly.type
_entity_poly.pdbx_seq_one_letter_code
_entity_poly.pdbx_strand_id
1 'polypeptide(L)' 'MQSENGVCIRVNNSYSRYENMNFQTQKSNAKEHGYGMKIVDDVVKKYKGTWEIQVDDTEYVVRQTICI' A
#
# COMPACT_ATOMS: atom_id res chain seq x y z
N MET A 1 -15.64 -9.52 -0.97
CA MET A 1 -16.11 -10.66 -1.81
C MET A 1 -14.96 -11.08 -2.71
N GLN A 2 -14.47 -12.30 -2.59
CA GLN A 2 -13.50 -12.90 -3.52
C GLN A 2 -14.27 -13.37 -4.77
N SER A 3 -13.80 -13.03 -5.96
CA SER A 3 -14.25 -13.70 -7.18
C SER A 3 -13.39 -14.96 -7.37
N GLU A 4 -14.00 -16.07 -7.81
CA GLU A 4 -13.39 -17.41 -7.84
C GLU A 4 -12.17 -17.55 -8.80
N ASN A 5 -11.80 -16.52 -9.56
CA ASN A 5 -10.69 -16.55 -10.54
C ASN A 5 -9.72 -15.35 -10.44
N GLY A 6 -9.78 -14.54 -9.37
CA GLY A 6 -8.91 -13.37 -9.21
C GLY A 6 -7.56 -13.70 -8.58
N VAL A 7 -6.53 -12.91 -8.90
CA VAL A 7 -5.20 -13.02 -8.27
C VAL A 7 -5.11 -11.97 -7.17
N CYS A 8 -4.83 -12.42 -5.94
CA CYS A 8 -4.55 -11.52 -4.82
C CYS A 8 -3.08 -11.61 -4.41
N ILE A 9 -2.40 -10.45 -4.41
CA ILE A 9 -1.04 -10.28 -3.91
C ILE A 9 -1.13 -9.63 -2.54
N ARG A 10 -0.44 -10.23 -1.56
CA ARG A 10 -0.32 -9.69 -0.20
C ARG A 10 1.14 -9.38 0.09
N VAL A 11 1.42 -8.14 0.44
CA VAL A 11 2.77 -7.67 0.81
C VAL A 11 2.72 -7.17 2.24
N ASN A 12 3.56 -7.75 3.10
CA ASN A 12 3.74 -7.31 4.46
C ASN A 12 5.14 -6.75 4.61
N ASN A 13 5.25 -5.50 5.02
CA ASN A 13 6.52 -4.84 5.26
C ASN A 13 6.60 -4.43 6.73
N SER A 14 7.44 -5.11 7.49
CA SER A 14 7.75 -4.72 8.87
C SER A 14 8.73 -3.57 8.86
N TYR A 15 8.48 -2.56 9.70
CA TYR A 15 9.41 -1.46 9.93
C TYR A 15 9.87 -1.46 11.38
N SER A 16 11.08 -0.97 11.63
CA SER A 16 11.60 -0.80 12.98
C SER A 16 11.16 0.55 13.55
N ARG A 17 10.75 0.57 14.83
CA ARG A 17 10.45 1.77 15.65
C ARG A 17 11.68 2.64 15.95
N TYR A 18 12.64 2.78 15.03
CA TYR A 18 13.77 3.68 15.28
C TYR A 18 13.24 5.11 15.38
N GLU A 19 13.26 5.62 16.60
CA GLU A 19 13.06 7.02 16.95
C GLU A 19 13.86 7.88 15.96
N ASN A 20 13.16 8.81 15.31
CA ASN A 20 13.69 9.79 14.37
C ASN A 20 13.96 9.34 12.92
N MET A 21 13.39 8.23 12.45
CA MET A 21 13.19 8.09 11.00
C MET A 21 12.03 8.95 10.54
N ASN A 22 12.31 10.24 10.42
CA ASN A 22 11.57 11.13 9.54
C ASN A 22 11.59 10.50 8.14
N PHE A 23 10.57 9.71 7.79
CA PHE A 23 10.16 9.52 6.40
C PHE A 23 9.60 10.87 5.89
N GLN A 24 10.39 11.93 6.00
CA GLN A 24 10.11 13.25 5.47
C GLN A 24 10.31 13.16 3.96
N THR A 25 9.25 12.70 3.31
CA THR A 25 9.07 12.99 1.90
C THR A 25 9.12 14.51 1.73
N GLN A 26 10.03 15.01 0.91
CA GLN A 26 10.09 16.44 0.54
C GLN A 26 8.94 16.88 -0.38
N LYS A 27 7.98 15.99 -0.66
CA LYS A 27 6.77 16.37 -1.38
C LYS A 27 6.10 17.54 -0.68
N SER A 28 5.80 18.57 -1.47
CA SER A 28 4.97 19.70 -1.06
C SER A 28 3.60 19.25 -0.55
N ASN A 29 3.08 18.12 -1.04
CA ASN A 29 1.86 17.50 -0.56
C ASN A 29 2.10 16.05 -0.09
N ALA A 30 2.08 15.84 1.22
CA ALA A 30 2.23 14.51 1.81
C ALA A 30 1.05 13.56 1.49
N LYS A 31 -0.12 14.11 1.10
CA LYS A 31 -1.29 13.32 0.69
C LYS A 31 -1.22 12.86 -0.76
N GLU A 32 -0.29 13.38 -1.56
CA GLU A 32 -0.09 12.89 -2.93
C GLU A 32 0.64 11.56 -2.92
N HIS A 33 -0.02 10.54 -3.48
CA HIS A 33 0.58 9.26 -3.74
C HIS A 33 1.85 9.42 -4.61
N GLY A 34 2.93 8.72 -4.26
CA GLY A 34 4.13 8.70 -5.11
C GLY A 34 3.83 8.05 -6.45
N TYR A 35 4.68 8.29 -7.45
CA TYR A 35 4.53 7.69 -8.79
C TYR A 35 4.27 6.18 -8.72
N GLY A 36 4.94 5.45 -7.81
CA GLY A 36 4.70 4.02 -7.58
C GLY A 36 3.26 3.67 -7.15
N MET A 37 2.68 4.41 -6.21
CA MET A 37 1.31 4.13 -5.75
C MET A 37 0.25 4.55 -6.77
N LYS A 38 0.53 5.58 -7.57
CA LYS A 38 -0.34 5.93 -8.71
C LYS A 38 -0.38 4.79 -9.74
N ILE A 39 0.76 4.18 -10.04
CA ILE A 39 0.83 3.03 -10.95
C ILE A 39 0.02 1.86 -10.41
N VAL A 40 0.12 1.56 -9.11
CA VAL A 40 -0.69 0.49 -8.47
C VAL A 40 -2.18 0.80 -8.64
N ASP A 41 -2.62 2.01 -8.33
CA ASP A 41 -4.02 2.42 -8.45
C ASP A 41 -4.54 2.33 -9.89
N ASP A 42 -3.75 2.77 -10.87
CA ASP A 42 -4.08 2.70 -12.30
C ASP A 42 -4.22 1.24 -12.77
N VAL A 43 -3.32 0.35 -12.33
CA VAL A 43 -3.39 -1.09 -12.64
C VAL A 43 -4.63 -1.72 -12.02
N VAL A 44 -4.90 -1.46 -10.74
CA VAL A 44 -6.05 -2.02 -10.04
C VAL A 44 -7.36 -1.60 -10.71
N LYS A 45 -7.49 -0.32 -11.06
CA LYS A 45 -8.66 0.20 -11.80
C LYS A 45 -8.80 -0.45 -13.17
N LYS A 46 -7.70 -0.63 -13.92
CA LYS A 46 -7.72 -1.25 -15.25
C LYS A 46 -8.32 -2.66 -15.21
N TYR A 47 -8.01 -3.44 -14.17
CA TYR A 47 -8.51 -4.80 -14.01
C TYR A 47 -9.79 -4.89 -13.16
N LYS A 48 -10.41 -3.75 -12.81
CA LYS A 48 -11.58 -3.68 -11.91
C LYS A 48 -11.35 -4.38 -10.57
N GLY A 49 -10.09 -4.35 -10.13
CA GLY A 49 -9.66 -4.93 -8.88
C GLY A 49 -9.94 -4.01 -7.68
N THR A 50 -9.43 -4.44 -6.54
CA THR A 50 -9.46 -3.68 -5.28
C THR A 50 -8.09 -3.69 -4.65
N TRP A 51 -7.72 -2.60 -4.00
CA TRP A 51 -6.51 -2.59 -3.19
C TRP A 51 -6.72 -1.84 -1.88
N GLU A 52 -6.00 -2.26 -0.85
CA GLU A 52 -6.03 -1.66 0.48
C GLU A 52 -4.64 -1.61 1.09
N ILE A 53 -4.41 -0.58 1.91
CA ILE A 53 -3.24 -0.49 2.78
C ILE A 53 -3.76 -0.47 4.22
N GLN A 54 -3.21 -1.35 5.05
CA GLN A 54 -3.46 -1.36 6.49
C GLN A 54 -2.12 -1.14 7.20
N VAL A 55 -2.11 -0.22 8.16
CA VAL A 55 -0.93 0.06 8.99
C VAL A 55 -1.24 -0.40 10.40
N ASP A 56 -0.37 -1.24 10.94
CA ASP A 56 -0.43 -1.72 12.30
C ASP A 56 0.79 -1.18 13.06
N ASP A 57 0.58 -0.08 13.78
CA ASP A 57 1.62 0.57 14.56
C ASP A 57 2.00 -0.19 15.84
N THR A 58 1.20 -1.19 16.25
CA THR A 58 1.52 -2.04 17.40
C THR A 58 2.53 -3.10 17.01
N GLU A 59 2.35 -3.69 15.84
CA GLU A 59 3.26 -4.70 15.29
C GLU A 59 4.34 -4.10 14.37
N TYR A 60 4.26 -2.79 14.11
CA TYR A 60 5.09 -2.06 13.15
C TYR A 60 5.08 -2.72 11.76
N VAL A 61 3.89 -2.96 11.21
CA VAL A 61 3.72 -3.61 9.90
C VAL A 61 2.82 -2.78 9.00
N VAL A 62 3.26 -2.57 7.76
CA VAL A 62 2.40 -2.10 6.66
C VAL A 62 1.99 -3.31 5.83
N ARG A 63 0.69 -3.55 5.73
CA ARG A 63 0.09 -4.62 4.95
C ARG A 63 -0.58 -4.02 3.72
N GLN A 64 -0.27 -4.56 2.55
CA GLN A 64 -0.90 -4.18 1.29
C GLN A 64 -1.54 -5.40 0.67
N THR A 65 -2.82 -5.30 0.35
CA THR A 65 -3.54 -6.33 -0.39
C THR A 65 -3.98 -5.74 -1.72
N ILE A 66 -3.63 -6.41 -2.81
CA ILE A 66 -4.04 -6.05 -4.17
C ILE A 66 -4.73 -7.26 -4.75
N CYS A 67 -5.98 -7.12 -5.16
CA CYS A 67 -6.72 -8.17 -5.85
C CYS A 67 -7.16 -7.64 -7.22
N ILE A 68 -6.88 -8.41 -8.27
CA ILE A 68 -7.25 -8.13 -9.67
C ILE A 68 -7.96 -9.32 -10.28
#